data_AF-A0A258TXN3-F1
#
_entry.id   AF-A0A258TXN3-F1
#
_cell.length_a   1.000
_cell.length_b   1.000
_cell.length_c   1.000
_cell.angle_alpha   90.00
_cell.angle_beta   90.00
_cell.angle_gamma   90.00
#
_symmetry.space_group_name_H-M   'P 1'
#
loop_
_entity.id
_entity.type
_entity.pdbx_description
1 polymer ?
#
loop_
_entity_poly.entity_id
_entity_poly.type
_entity_poly.pdbx_seq_one_letter_code
_entity_poly.pdbx_strand_id
1 'polypeptide(L)' 'MAVVALNKENFKETIENNPFVIVDFWAPWCDPCVAFTPTFESAAANNP' A
#
# COMPACT_ATOMS: atom_id res chain seq x y z
N MET A 1 9.39 4.19 -5.41
CA MET A 1 8.17 4.09 -6.24
C MET A 1 6.97 4.24 -5.30
N ALA A 2 6.02 5.10 -5.66
CA ALA A 2 5.18 5.82 -4.72
C ALA A 2 3.86 5.12 -4.36
N VAL A 3 3.91 3.86 -3.92
CA VAL A 3 2.73 3.01 -3.64
C VAL A 3 2.09 2.44 -4.92
N VAL A 4 1.62 1.19 -4.85
CA VAL A 4 0.89 0.49 -5.93
C VAL A 4 -0.53 0.21 -5.45
N ALA A 5 -1.53 0.63 -6.23
CA ALA A 5 -2.92 0.32 -5.92
C ALA A 5 -3.19 -1.18 -6.18
N LEU A 6 -3.55 -1.91 -5.12
CA LEU A 6 -3.86 -3.33 -5.22
C LEU A 6 -5.36 -3.56 -5.43
N ASN A 7 -5.66 -4.55 -6.27
CA ASN A 7 -7.00 -5.05 -6.55
C ASN A 7 -6.94 -6.58 -6.64
N LYS A 8 -8.08 -7.22 -6.95
CA LYS A 8 -8.15 -8.69 -6.98
C LYS A 8 -7.25 -9.29 -8.05
N GLU A 9 -7.06 -8.56 -9.15
CA GLU A 9 -6.34 -9.00 -10.33
C GLU A 9 -4.82 -9.00 -10.10
N ASN A 10 -4.27 -8.04 -9.36
CA ASN A 10 -2.82 -7.88 -9.19
C ASN A 10 -2.28 -8.25 -7.78
N PHE A 11 -3.16 -8.52 -6.80
CA PHE A 11 -2.74 -8.76 -5.42
C PHE A 11 -1.81 -9.96 -5.29
N LYS A 12 -2.22 -11.11 -5.83
CA LYS A 12 -1.45 -12.37 -5.71
C LYS A 12 -0.07 -12.23 -6.34
N GLU A 13 -0.02 -11.74 -7.57
CA GLU A 13 1.24 -11.53 -8.28
C GLU A 13 2.17 -10.58 -7.51
N THR A 14 1.63 -9.50 -6.94
CA THR A 14 2.43 -8.53 -6.18
C THR A 14 3.05 -9.15 -4.93
N ILE A 15 2.31 -9.93 -4.15
CA ILE A 15 2.84 -10.52 -2.90
C ILE A 15 3.79 -11.70 -3.15
N GLU A 16 3.68 -12.39 -4.29
CA GLU A 16 4.54 -13.54 -4.63
C GLU A 16 5.85 -13.10 -5.28
N ASN A 17 5.84 -12.00 -6.07
CA ASN A 17 7.01 -11.54 -6.81
C ASN A 17 7.93 -10.59 -6.04
N ASN A 18 7.57 -10.21 -4.81
CA ASN A 18 8.37 -9.31 -3.98
C ASN A 18 8.80 -10.02 -2.69
N PRO A 19 10.06 -9.87 -2.24
CA PRO A 19 10.57 -10.55 -1.05
C PRO A 19 9.90 -10.04 0.24
N PHE A 20 9.42 -8.81 0.25
CA PHE A 20 8.71 -8.20 1.37
C PHE A 20 7.74 -7.14 0.86
N VAL A 21 6.51 -7.15 1.38
CA VAL A 21 5.45 -6.21 0.99
C VAL A 21 4.69 -5.79 2.25
N ILE A 22 4.43 -4.48 2.37
CA ILE A 22 3.48 -3.93 3.35
C ILE A 22 2.22 -3.53 2.60
N VAL A 23 1.07 -3.99 3.07
CA VAL A 23 -0.24 -3.69 2.47
C VAL A 23 -1.07 -2.83 3.42
N ASP A 24 -1.53 -1.68 2.94
CA ASP A 24 -2.51 -0.84 3.60
C ASP A 24 -3.92 -1.21 3.15
N PHE A 25 -4.66 -1.96 3.99
CA PHE A 25 -6.08 -2.25 3.76
C PHE A 25 -6.93 -1.13 4.34
N TRP A 26 -7.32 -0.19 3.47
CA TRP A 26 -8.11 0.98 3.86
C TRP A 26 -9.45 1.04 3.12
N ALA A 27 -10.29 1.99 3.52
CA ALA A 27 -11.56 2.29 2.86
C ALA A 27 -11.81 3.81 2.84
N PRO A 28 -12.51 4.33 1.82
CA PRO A 28 -12.74 5.77 1.67
C PRO A 28 -13.62 6.39 2.76
N TRP A 29 -14.35 5.57 3.50
CA TRP A 29 -15.18 5.98 4.64
C TRP A 29 -14.46 5.82 6.00
N CYS A 30 -13.21 5.38 6.01
CA CYS A 30 -12.39 5.27 7.22
C CYS A 30 -11.50 6.50 7.35
N ASP A 31 -12.00 7.54 8.03
CA ASP A 31 -11.24 8.79 8.23
C ASP A 31 -9.85 8.57 8.85
N PRO A 32 -9.66 7.71 9.88
CA PRO A 32 -8.32 7.43 10.39
C PRO A 32 -7.39 6.78 9.36
N CYS A 33 -7.92 5.95 8.46
CA CYS A 33 -7.14 5.31 7.40
C CYS A 33 -6.69 6.33 6.36
N VAL A 34 -7.59 7.22 5.94
CA VAL A 34 -7.27 8.31 5.00
C VAL A 34 -6.25 9.28 5.60
N ALA A 35 -6.36 9.58 6.89
CA ALA A 35 -5.38 10.39 7.60
C ALA A 35 -3.98 9.75 7.67
N PHE A 36 -3.88 8.42 7.52
CA PHE A 36 -2.62 7.69 7.53
C PHE A 36 -1.90 7.67 6.16
N THR A 37 -2.60 7.94 5.07
CA THR A 37 -2.05 7.90 3.69
C THR A 37 -0.69 8.62 3.54
N PRO A 38 -0.48 9.86 4.05
CA PRO A 38 0.80 10.54 3.90
C PRO A 38 1.97 9.82 4.59
N THR A 39 1.70 9.18 5.72
CA THR A 39 2.70 8.40 6.46
C THR A 39 3.10 7.16 5.67
N PHE A 40 2.12 6.47 5.07
CA PHE A 40 2.35 5.29 4.25
C PHE A 40 3.14 5.62 2.98
N GLU A 41 2.77 6.69 2.26
CA GLU A 41 3.48 7.17 1.07
C GLU A 41 4.94 7.57 1.39
N SER A 42 5.15 8.27 2.50
CA SER A 42 6.49 8.64 2.96
C SER A 42 7.34 7.41 3.31
N ALA A 43 6.76 6.41 4.00
CA ALA A 43 7.46 5.17 4.31
C ALA A 43 7.88 4.41 3.03
N ALA A 44 7.00 4.31 2.04
CA ALA A 44 7.30 3.70 0.74
C ALA A 44 8.36 4.49 -0.05
N ALA A 45 8.34 5.82 0.01
CA ALA A 45 9.36 6.65 -0.64
C ALA A 45 10.75 6.48 -0.02
N ASN A 46 10.82 6.30 1.30
CA ASN A 46 12.08 6.13 2.04
C ASN A 46 12.64 4.68 1.98
N ASN A 47 11.85 3.71 1.49
CA ASN A 47 12.23 2.30 1.39
C ASN A 47 11.84 1.76 -0.01
N PRO A 48 12.60 2.11 -1.07
CA PRO A 48 12.23 1.86 -2.45
C PRO A 48 12.35 0.39 -2.90
#